data_AF-A0A7J5A2N7-F1
#
_entry.id   AF-A0A7J5A2N7-F1
#
_cell.length_a   1.000
_cell.length_b   1.000
_cell.length_c   1.000
_cell.angle_alpha   90.00
_cell.angle_beta   90.00
_cell.angle_gamma   90.00
#
_symmetry.space_group_name_H-M   'P 1'
#
loop_
_entity.id
_entity.type
_entity.pdbx_description
1 polymer ?
#
loop_
_entity_poly.entity_id
_entity_poly.type
_entity_poly.pdbx_seq_one_letter_code
_entity_poly.pdbx_strand_id
1 'polypeptide(L)'
;VASLGALGGVHIEGATLLETLLLNLVPIAPGWQVSDERDLPVWEREPQTAVEEADSARGPHGLLSLYTWQSRRIRLFGDAGGVTGAMISNGDRLEWQDRHLLEPMSVWGRSGPREREQKRTPIYLPRPHDHSRALWRGLQTLLPAPPLPGAEAPQRLSPMVVQWLARLTVTGVVGPDFQARTRATSVTYGTQQAVVDEVFSDALTMNVLLLVEDSALRAAAVDAAGDAESAVRVLRRLADNLVRAAGSRDIDSGDAERAAERAYALLDRAFRDWLARLGPDSDPVAERASWQRLVRRAVKRLGSEMVAAAGPAAWAGRPGVDRAGRDVHFSSSQAEAWFRLGLAKALPMAAELEHQRQEEAA
;
A
#
# COMPACT_ATOMS: atom_id res chain seq x y z
N VAL A 1 -4.72 21.79 -5.29
CA VAL A 1 -4.66 20.43 -5.90
C VAL A 1 -5.84 20.23 -6.85
N ALA A 2 -5.67 19.56 -7.99
CA ALA A 2 -6.76 19.15 -8.88
C ALA A 2 -7.35 17.79 -8.43
N SER A 3 -8.52 17.38 -8.93
CA SER A 3 -9.28 16.20 -8.45
C SER A 3 -8.40 14.97 -8.19
N LEU A 4 -7.69 14.46 -9.20
CA LEU A 4 -6.84 13.27 -9.11
C LEU A 4 -5.68 13.40 -8.12
N GLY A 5 -5.19 14.61 -7.88
CA GLY A 5 -4.03 14.83 -7.01
C GLY A 5 -4.29 14.49 -5.54
N ALA A 6 -5.55 14.48 -5.10
CA ALA A 6 -5.90 14.08 -3.74
C ALA A 6 -6.07 12.57 -3.57
N LEU A 7 -6.00 11.80 -4.66
CA LEU A 7 -6.35 10.38 -4.68
C LEU A 7 -5.13 9.47 -4.47
N GLY A 8 -5.39 8.32 -3.85
CA GLY A 8 -4.53 7.14 -3.93
C GLY A 8 -4.99 6.26 -5.07
N GLY A 9 -4.72 6.68 -6.30
CA GLY A 9 -5.19 6.06 -7.53
C GLY A 9 -4.75 4.59 -7.65
N VAL A 10 -5.64 3.74 -8.14
CA VAL A 10 -5.43 2.32 -8.40
C VAL A 10 -6.22 1.92 -9.65
N HIS A 11 -5.53 1.34 -10.63
CA HIS A 11 -6.17 0.77 -11.82
C HIS A 11 -5.57 -0.60 -12.15
N ILE A 12 -6.30 -1.40 -12.92
CA ILE A 12 -5.89 -2.75 -13.30
C ILE A 12 -5.33 -2.77 -14.72
N GLU A 13 -4.12 -3.27 -14.91
CA GLU A 13 -3.51 -3.47 -16.22
C GLU A 13 -3.65 -4.94 -16.65
N GLY A 14 -4.22 -5.16 -17.83
CA GLY A 14 -4.23 -6.45 -18.52
C GLY A 14 -3.03 -6.62 -19.46
N ALA A 15 -3.02 -7.69 -20.26
CA ALA A 15 -2.02 -7.92 -21.29
C ALA A 15 -2.17 -6.97 -22.49
N THR A 16 -3.38 -6.44 -22.70
CA THR A 16 -3.71 -5.49 -23.77
C THR A 16 -4.39 -4.23 -23.24
N LEU A 17 -4.39 -3.17 -24.05
CA LEU A 17 -5.17 -1.96 -23.75
C LEU A 17 -6.67 -2.27 -23.65
N LEU A 18 -7.19 -3.16 -24.51
CA LEU A 18 -8.59 -3.57 -24.47
C LEU A 18 -8.92 -4.22 -23.12
N GLU A 19 -8.13 -5.19 -22.69
CA GLU A 19 -8.29 -5.83 -21.38
C GLU A 19 -8.19 -4.80 -20.25
N THR A 20 -7.21 -3.90 -20.30
CA THR A 20 -7.05 -2.82 -19.32
C THR A 20 -8.32 -1.97 -19.25
N LEU A 21 -8.89 -1.55 -20.38
CA LEU A 21 -10.13 -0.76 -20.39
C LEU A 21 -11.31 -1.53 -19.81
N LEU A 22 -11.48 -2.81 -20.17
CA LEU A 22 -12.58 -3.65 -19.70
C LEU A 22 -12.48 -3.97 -18.21
N LEU A 23 -11.28 -4.25 -17.69
CA LEU A 23 -11.04 -4.54 -16.28
C LEU A 23 -11.35 -3.32 -15.37
N ASN A 24 -11.20 -2.11 -15.91
CA ASN A 24 -11.48 -0.86 -15.21
C ASN A 24 -12.90 -0.33 -15.46
N LEU A 25 -13.72 -1.02 -16.27
CA LEU A 25 -15.10 -0.65 -16.56
C LEU A 25 -16.05 -1.21 -15.49
N VAL A 26 -16.15 -0.50 -14.37
CA VAL A 26 -17.09 -0.81 -13.28
C VAL A 26 -18.52 -0.50 -13.75
N PRO A 27 -19.52 -1.35 -13.47
CA PRO A 27 -20.89 -1.14 -13.95
C PRO A 27 -21.65 -0.09 -13.14
N ILE A 28 -22.57 0.61 -13.83
CA ILE A 28 -23.64 1.37 -13.20
C ILE A 28 -24.71 0.37 -12.74
N ALA A 29 -24.74 0.09 -11.44
CA ALA A 29 -25.64 -0.88 -10.83
C ALA A 29 -25.80 -0.61 -9.32
N PRO A 30 -26.95 -0.98 -8.71
CA PRO A 30 -27.11 -0.89 -7.26
C PRO A 30 -25.97 -1.60 -6.51
N GLY A 31 -25.35 -0.90 -5.56
CA GLY A 31 -24.20 -1.40 -4.79
C GLY A 31 -22.83 -1.21 -5.45
N TRP A 32 -22.79 -0.75 -6.71
CA TRP A 32 -21.57 -0.34 -7.40
C TRP A 32 -21.60 1.17 -7.63
N GLN A 33 -21.96 1.58 -8.83
CA GLN A 33 -22.02 2.98 -9.23
C GLN A 33 -23.45 3.42 -9.45
N VAL A 34 -23.71 4.67 -9.07
CA VAL A 34 -24.97 5.36 -9.37
C VAL A 34 -24.63 6.49 -10.33
N SER A 35 -25.41 6.59 -11.40
CA SER A 35 -25.31 7.66 -12.39
C SER A 35 -26.69 8.26 -12.57
N ASP A 36 -26.74 9.57 -12.75
CA ASP A 36 -27.95 10.26 -13.22
C ASP A 36 -27.80 10.72 -14.68
N GLU A 37 -28.89 11.17 -15.31
CA GLU A 37 -28.93 11.59 -16.73
C GLU A 37 -28.01 12.78 -17.05
N ARG A 38 -27.55 13.51 -16.02
CA ARG A 38 -26.61 14.63 -16.14
C ARG A 38 -25.16 14.19 -16.04
N ASP A 39 -24.90 12.88 -15.89
CA ASP A 39 -23.55 12.33 -16.00
C ASP A 39 -23.09 12.36 -17.46
N LEU A 40 -22.65 13.54 -17.89
CA LEU A 40 -22.11 13.77 -19.21
C LEU A 40 -20.64 14.15 -19.07
N PRO A 41 -19.78 13.68 -19.98
CA PRO A 41 -18.43 14.20 -20.06
C PRO A 41 -18.47 15.69 -20.43
N VAL A 42 -17.45 16.44 -20.03
CA VAL A 42 -17.44 17.91 -20.20
C VAL A 42 -17.70 18.37 -21.65
N TRP A 43 -17.28 17.61 -22.66
CA TRP A 43 -17.46 17.98 -24.08
C TRP A 43 -18.88 17.79 -24.60
N GLU A 44 -19.75 17.10 -23.86
CA GLU A 44 -21.19 16.97 -24.15
C GLU A 44 -22.03 18.02 -23.42
N ARG A 45 -21.38 18.87 -22.62
CA ARG A 45 -22.00 19.98 -21.89
C ARG A 45 -21.70 21.30 -22.59
N GLU A 46 -22.43 22.35 -22.21
CA GLU A 46 -22.11 23.71 -22.65
C GLU A 46 -20.66 24.07 -22.29
N PRO A 47 -19.90 24.70 -23.22
CA PRO A 47 -18.52 25.08 -22.97
C PRO A 47 -18.38 25.93 -21.70
N GLN A 48 -17.50 25.48 -20.81
CA GLN A 48 -17.27 26.18 -19.56
C GLN A 48 -16.62 27.54 -19.78
N THR A 49 -16.95 28.50 -18.91
CA THR A 49 -16.37 29.84 -18.89
C THR A 49 -15.32 29.97 -17.77
N ALA A 50 -14.76 31.16 -17.59
CA ALA A 50 -13.85 31.44 -16.48
C ALA A 50 -14.52 31.34 -15.09
N VAL A 51 -15.85 31.32 -15.04
CA VAL A 51 -16.63 31.29 -13.80
C VAL A 51 -16.70 29.86 -13.25
N GLU A 52 -16.58 29.74 -11.93
CA GLU A 52 -16.84 28.51 -11.18
C GLU A 52 -18.35 28.19 -11.26
N GLU A 53 -18.72 26.97 -11.62
CA GLU A 53 -20.15 26.62 -11.74
C GLU A 53 -20.87 26.65 -10.39
N ALA A 54 -22.18 26.90 -10.31
CA ALA A 54 -22.86 26.83 -9.01
C ALA A 54 -22.79 25.41 -8.40
N ASP A 55 -22.59 25.29 -7.08
CA ASP A 55 -22.49 24.01 -6.37
C ASP A 55 -23.69 23.08 -6.64
N SER A 56 -24.88 23.65 -6.85
CA SER A 56 -26.12 22.91 -7.15
C SER A 56 -26.15 22.27 -8.55
N ALA A 57 -25.32 22.74 -9.48
CA ALA A 57 -25.34 22.32 -10.89
C ALA A 57 -24.07 21.55 -11.32
N ARG A 58 -22.94 21.83 -10.67
CA ARG A 58 -21.59 21.40 -11.08
C ARG A 58 -21.34 19.89 -11.04
N GLY A 59 -22.05 19.13 -10.19
CA GLY A 59 -21.86 17.68 -10.02
C GLY A 59 -20.73 17.33 -9.03
N PRO A 60 -20.02 16.19 -9.20
CA PRO A 60 -20.18 15.20 -10.27
C PRO A 60 -21.48 14.40 -10.11
N HIS A 61 -22.08 14.10 -11.26
CA HIS A 61 -23.36 13.40 -11.42
C HIS A 61 -23.18 11.90 -11.73
N GLY A 62 -21.93 11.48 -11.93
CA GLY A 62 -21.50 10.10 -12.17
C GLY A 62 -20.02 10.06 -12.58
N LEU A 63 -19.59 9.00 -13.25
CA LEU A 63 -18.20 8.80 -13.65
C LEU A 63 -17.77 9.70 -14.80
N LEU A 64 -18.63 9.91 -15.80
CA LEU A 64 -18.26 10.66 -17.00
C LEU A 64 -17.92 12.11 -16.64
N SER A 65 -18.76 12.71 -15.78
CA SER A 65 -18.55 14.04 -15.22
C SER A 65 -17.34 14.09 -14.27
N LEU A 66 -17.08 13.03 -13.49
CA LEU A 66 -15.92 12.96 -12.59
C LEU A 66 -14.59 12.82 -13.34
N TYR A 67 -14.49 11.91 -14.31
CA TYR A 67 -13.26 11.67 -15.07
C TYR A 67 -12.90 12.82 -16.01
N THR A 68 -13.87 13.67 -16.33
CA THR A 68 -13.67 14.89 -17.12
C THR A 68 -13.77 16.16 -16.28
N TRP A 69 -13.64 16.04 -14.96
CA TRP A 69 -13.82 17.15 -14.03
C TRP A 69 -12.88 18.31 -14.30
N GLN A 70 -13.43 19.52 -14.34
CA GLN A 70 -12.71 20.71 -14.78
C GLN A 70 -12.09 21.45 -13.59
N SER A 71 -11.13 20.84 -12.90
CA SER A 71 -10.44 21.46 -11.76
C SER A 71 -9.67 22.74 -12.10
N ARG A 72 -9.39 23.00 -13.37
CA ARG A 72 -8.68 24.17 -13.88
C ARG A 72 -9.38 24.71 -15.11
N ARG A 73 -9.26 26.01 -15.37
CA ARG A 73 -9.53 26.58 -16.68
C ARG A 73 -8.20 26.83 -17.36
N ILE A 74 -8.02 26.23 -18.53
CA ILE A 74 -6.76 26.26 -19.25
C ILE A 74 -7.02 26.83 -20.64
N ARG A 75 -6.23 27.82 -21.04
CA ARG A 75 -6.18 28.32 -22.42
C ARG A 75 -4.76 28.23 -22.92
N LEU A 76 -4.55 27.48 -23.99
CA LEU A 76 -3.28 27.40 -24.69
C LEU A 76 -3.18 28.54 -25.71
N PHE A 77 -1.99 29.12 -25.83
CA PHE A 77 -1.65 30.12 -26.83
C PHE A 77 -0.62 29.55 -27.79
N GLY A 78 -0.77 29.82 -29.09
CA GLY A 78 0.07 29.25 -30.11
C GLY A 78 -0.52 29.39 -31.49
N ASP A 79 0.12 28.77 -32.47
CA ASP A 79 -0.30 28.70 -33.86
C ASP A 79 -0.01 27.30 -34.44
N ALA A 80 -0.03 27.17 -35.77
CA ALA A 80 0.22 25.91 -36.46
C ALA A 80 1.64 25.34 -36.20
N GLY A 81 2.60 26.18 -35.79
CA GLY A 81 3.95 25.76 -35.40
C GLY A 81 4.02 25.22 -33.98
N GLY A 82 3.00 25.43 -33.14
CA GLY A 82 2.91 24.86 -31.81
C GLY A 82 2.40 25.83 -30.73
N VAL A 83 2.44 25.35 -29.48
CA VAL A 83 2.01 26.09 -28.28
C VAL A 83 3.17 26.90 -27.71
N THR A 84 3.00 28.21 -27.55
CA THR A 84 4.00 29.16 -27.04
C THR A 84 3.72 29.63 -25.62
N GLY A 85 2.54 29.35 -25.08
CA GLY A 85 2.20 29.71 -23.71
C GLY A 85 0.87 29.10 -23.24
N ALA A 86 0.58 29.27 -21.96
CA ALA A 86 -0.69 28.86 -21.38
C ALA A 86 -1.14 29.83 -20.28
N MET A 87 -2.45 30.06 -20.21
CA MET A 87 -3.10 30.62 -19.03
C MET A 87 -3.73 29.47 -18.25
N ILE A 88 -3.40 29.37 -16.97
CA ILE A 88 -3.92 28.35 -16.06
C ILE A 88 -4.55 29.06 -14.86
N SER A 89 -5.85 28.93 -14.69
CA SER A 89 -6.57 29.44 -13.52
C SER A 89 -7.33 28.32 -12.80
N ASN A 90 -7.81 28.62 -11.60
CA ASN A 90 -8.70 27.71 -10.89
C ASN A 90 -9.97 27.48 -11.70
N GLY A 91 -10.44 26.24 -11.67
CA GLY A 91 -11.75 25.86 -12.16
C GLY A 91 -12.60 25.37 -11.00
N ASP A 92 -13.32 24.30 -11.23
CA ASP A 92 -14.31 23.78 -10.31
C ASP A 92 -13.68 23.00 -9.15
N ARG A 93 -13.91 23.46 -7.92
CA ARG A 93 -13.59 22.72 -6.70
C ARG A 93 -14.42 21.44 -6.57
N LEU A 94 -13.78 20.36 -6.13
CA LEU A 94 -14.39 19.08 -5.80
C LEU A 94 -14.04 18.70 -4.35
N GLU A 95 -15.07 18.45 -3.54
CA GLU A 95 -14.92 17.94 -2.17
C GLU A 95 -15.00 16.42 -2.17
N TRP A 96 -14.02 15.75 -1.58
CA TRP A 96 -13.89 14.28 -1.64
C TRP A 96 -14.63 13.50 -0.55
N GLN A 97 -15.19 14.18 0.45
CA GLN A 97 -15.85 13.53 1.58
C GLN A 97 -16.93 12.55 1.14
N ASP A 98 -16.83 11.29 1.59
CA ASP A 98 -17.78 10.20 1.35
C ASP A 98 -18.10 9.89 -0.12
N ARG A 99 -17.21 10.23 -1.06
CA ARG A 99 -17.38 9.90 -2.49
C ARG A 99 -16.84 8.52 -2.91
N HIS A 100 -16.67 7.60 -1.96
CA HIS A 100 -16.14 6.26 -2.20
C HIS A 100 -17.04 5.36 -3.07
N LEU A 101 -18.34 5.65 -3.13
CA LEU A 101 -19.29 4.98 -4.04
C LEU A 101 -19.32 5.61 -5.44
N LEU A 102 -18.70 6.77 -5.62
CA LEU A 102 -18.61 7.46 -6.91
C LEU A 102 -17.27 7.20 -7.59
N GLU A 103 -16.16 7.33 -6.85
CA GLU A 103 -14.80 7.22 -7.36
C GLU A 103 -14.20 5.82 -7.09
N PRO A 104 -14.12 4.97 -8.13
CA PRO A 104 -13.88 3.54 -7.96
C PRO A 104 -12.40 3.16 -7.93
N MET A 105 -11.51 4.06 -8.35
CA MET A 105 -10.09 3.81 -8.57
C MET A 105 -9.24 4.33 -7.42
N SER A 106 -9.77 4.43 -6.20
CA SER A 106 -9.05 5.03 -5.08
C SER A 106 -9.12 4.19 -3.81
N VAL A 107 -8.04 4.20 -3.04
CA VAL A 107 -8.07 3.72 -1.66
C VAL A 107 -8.75 4.77 -0.77
N TRP A 108 -9.66 4.33 0.10
CA TRP A 108 -10.37 5.20 1.03
C TRP A 108 -10.09 4.83 2.49
N GLY A 109 -10.23 5.79 3.40
CA GLY A 109 -10.07 5.52 4.82
C GLY A 109 -10.77 6.51 5.73
N ARG A 110 -11.21 6.03 6.89
CA ARG A 110 -11.88 6.83 7.92
C ARG A 110 -11.02 8.00 8.36
N SER A 111 -11.62 9.17 8.54
CA SER A 111 -10.94 10.39 8.98
C SER A 111 -11.40 10.78 10.38
N GLY A 112 -10.69 10.29 11.41
CA GLY A 112 -10.97 10.62 12.81
C GLY A 112 -11.08 12.12 13.11
N PRO A 113 -10.23 13.00 12.54
CA PRO A 113 -10.39 14.45 12.71
C PRO A 113 -11.74 14.97 12.19
N ARG A 114 -12.16 14.56 10.98
CA ARG A 114 -13.45 14.96 10.40
C ARG A 114 -14.64 14.38 11.17
N GLU A 115 -14.54 13.12 11.59
CA GLU A 115 -15.58 12.44 12.37
C GLU A 115 -15.87 13.19 13.68
N ARG A 116 -14.82 13.66 14.36
CA ARG A 116 -14.94 14.47 15.59
C ARG A 116 -15.50 15.86 15.31
N GLU A 117 -15.01 16.53 14.26
CA GLU A 117 -15.46 17.87 13.85
C GLU A 117 -16.97 17.89 13.54
N GLN A 118 -17.45 16.89 12.78
CA GLN A 118 -18.84 16.84 12.31
C GLN A 118 -19.76 15.98 13.18
N LYS A 119 -19.24 15.35 14.23
CA LYS A 119 -19.96 14.40 15.11
C LYS A 119 -20.70 13.32 14.31
N ARG A 120 -20.09 12.84 13.24
CA ARG A 120 -20.65 11.83 12.32
C ARG A 120 -19.61 10.76 12.06
N THR A 121 -20.03 9.50 12.16
CA THR A 121 -19.19 8.33 11.92
C THR A 121 -19.98 7.33 11.08
N PRO A 122 -19.39 6.74 10.01
CA PRO A 122 -18.05 7.01 9.50
C PRO A 122 -17.97 8.27 8.61
N ILE A 123 -16.76 8.81 8.45
CA ILE A 123 -16.42 9.76 7.37
C ILE A 123 -15.20 9.26 6.61
N TYR A 124 -15.35 9.01 5.32
CA TYR A 124 -14.28 8.55 4.44
C TYR A 124 -13.68 9.68 3.62
N LEU A 125 -12.35 9.64 3.49
CA LEU A 125 -11.57 10.45 2.56
C LEU A 125 -10.63 9.56 1.75
N PRO A 126 -10.20 10.00 0.55
CA PRO A 126 -9.17 9.31 -0.21
C PRO A 126 -7.87 9.22 0.60
N ARG A 127 -7.11 8.16 0.36
CA ARG A 127 -5.83 7.91 1.00
C ARG A 127 -4.73 7.82 -0.06
N PRO A 128 -3.99 8.90 -0.31
CA PRO A 128 -2.79 8.87 -1.14
C PRO A 128 -1.83 7.77 -0.69
N HIS A 129 -1.06 7.21 -1.62
CA HIS A 129 -0.06 6.20 -1.29
C HIS A 129 1.13 6.83 -0.59
N ASP A 130 1.74 6.08 0.32
CA ASP A 130 2.96 6.50 1.03
C ASP A 130 4.16 6.29 0.12
N HIS A 131 4.72 7.38 -0.41
CA HIS A 131 5.83 7.33 -1.37
C HIS A 131 7.13 6.77 -0.76
N SER A 132 7.26 6.73 0.57
CA SER A 132 8.42 6.16 1.26
C SER A 132 8.38 4.62 1.36
N ARG A 133 7.29 3.99 0.89
CA ARG A 133 7.06 2.55 1.03
C ARG A 133 6.73 1.91 -0.30
N ALA A 134 7.38 0.78 -0.58
CA ALA A 134 6.94 -0.10 -1.66
C ALA A 134 5.49 -0.55 -1.45
N LEU A 135 4.71 -0.63 -2.54
CA LEU A 135 3.26 -0.87 -2.50
C LEU A 135 2.88 -2.16 -1.77
N TRP A 136 3.67 -3.23 -1.94
CA TRP A 136 3.37 -4.53 -1.32
C TRP A 136 3.38 -4.50 0.21
N ARG A 137 4.08 -3.55 0.83
CA ARG A 137 4.11 -3.37 2.29
C ARG A 137 2.74 -2.92 2.84
N GLY A 138 1.89 -2.40 1.98
CA GLY A 138 0.51 -2.02 2.26
C GLY A 138 -0.50 -2.88 1.53
N LEU A 139 -0.17 -4.09 1.08
CA LEU A 139 -1.03 -4.93 0.22
C LEU A 139 -2.47 -5.04 0.74
N GLN A 140 -2.66 -5.14 2.06
CA GLN A 140 -3.98 -5.23 2.70
C GLN A 140 -4.90 -4.03 2.43
N THR A 141 -4.37 -2.87 2.03
CA THR A 141 -5.19 -1.69 1.70
C THR A 141 -5.78 -1.77 0.29
N LEU A 142 -5.17 -2.57 -0.59
CA LEU A 142 -5.66 -2.79 -1.96
C LEU A 142 -6.71 -3.89 -2.00
N LEU A 143 -6.60 -4.89 -1.13
CA LEU A 143 -7.43 -6.09 -1.18
C LEU A 143 -8.75 -5.89 -0.40
N PRO A 144 -9.90 -6.31 -0.96
CA PRO A 144 -11.16 -6.41 -0.23
C PRO A 144 -10.98 -7.22 1.06
N ALA A 145 -11.72 -6.95 2.13
CA ALA A 145 -11.60 -7.66 3.38
C ALA A 145 -12.97 -8.19 3.83
N PRO A 146 -13.06 -9.43 4.32
CA PRO A 146 -14.32 -9.98 4.76
C PRO A 146 -14.88 -9.13 5.92
N PRO A 147 -16.18 -8.80 5.91
CA PRO A 147 -16.80 -8.04 6.98
C PRO A 147 -16.78 -8.86 8.27
N LEU A 148 -16.24 -8.27 9.35
CA LEU A 148 -16.31 -8.88 10.67
C LEU A 148 -17.73 -8.73 11.23
N PRO A 149 -18.41 -9.82 11.66
CA PRO A 149 -19.76 -9.73 12.21
C PRO A 149 -19.82 -8.77 13.41
N GLY A 150 -20.72 -7.79 13.34
CA GLY A 150 -20.90 -6.79 14.40
C GLY A 150 -19.79 -5.74 14.53
N ALA A 151 -18.86 -5.68 13.56
CA ALA A 151 -17.79 -4.71 13.57
C ALA A 151 -18.25 -3.29 13.20
N GLU A 152 -17.54 -2.29 13.71
CA GLU A 152 -17.67 -0.91 13.25
C GLU A 152 -17.38 -0.79 11.75
N ALA A 153 -17.83 0.32 11.16
CA ALA A 153 -17.48 0.70 9.81
C ALA A 153 -15.94 0.59 9.58
N PRO A 154 -15.51 -0.03 8.48
CA PRO A 154 -14.12 -0.43 8.29
C PRO A 154 -13.19 0.79 8.23
N GLN A 155 -11.98 0.68 8.80
CA GLN A 155 -11.01 1.78 8.84
C GLN A 155 -10.48 2.20 7.45
N ARG A 156 -10.57 1.29 6.49
CA ARG A 156 -10.14 1.42 5.09
C ARG A 156 -11.15 0.74 4.19
N LEU A 157 -11.31 1.26 2.98
CA LEU A 157 -12.04 0.58 1.91
C LEU A 157 -11.06 0.36 0.77
N SER A 158 -11.01 -0.86 0.25
CA SER A 158 -10.28 -1.17 -0.98
C SER A 158 -10.92 -0.45 -2.17
N PRO A 159 -10.16 -0.18 -3.24
CA PRO A 159 -10.71 0.41 -4.45
C PRO A 159 -11.85 -0.45 -5.01
N MET A 160 -12.97 0.18 -5.39
CA MET A 160 -14.13 -0.50 -5.96
C MET A 160 -13.75 -1.28 -7.23
N VAL A 161 -12.79 -0.79 -8.03
CA VAL A 161 -12.30 -1.52 -9.21
C VAL A 161 -11.67 -2.87 -8.86
N VAL A 162 -11.01 -2.98 -7.70
CA VAL A 162 -10.47 -4.26 -7.21
C VAL A 162 -11.59 -5.17 -6.72
N GLN A 163 -12.58 -4.61 -6.01
CA GLN A 163 -13.79 -5.35 -5.61
C GLN A 163 -14.56 -5.86 -6.83
N TRP A 164 -14.62 -5.08 -7.91
CA TRP A 164 -15.26 -5.45 -9.16
C TRP A 164 -14.56 -6.64 -9.82
N LEU A 165 -13.24 -6.61 -9.90
CA LEU A 165 -12.47 -7.74 -10.41
C LEU A 165 -12.63 -9.00 -9.54
N ALA A 166 -12.67 -8.84 -8.21
CA ALA A 166 -12.97 -9.94 -7.30
C ALA A 166 -14.36 -10.53 -7.58
N ARG A 167 -15.37 -9.67 -7.83
CA ARG A 167 -16.72 -10.10 -8.19
C ARG A 167 -16.74 -10.86 -9.52
N LEU A 168 -16.08 -10.35 -10.55
CA LEU A 168 -15.97 -11.01 -11.86
C LEU A 168 -15.33 -12.40 -11.76
N THR A 169 -14.37 -12.56 -10.84
CA THR A 169 -13.72 -13.84 -10.54
C THR A 169 -14.71 -14.81 -9.88
N VAL A 170 -15.43 -14.36 -8.83
CA VAL A 170 -16.44 -15.19 -8.13
C VAL A 170 -17.58 -15.61 -9.05
N THR A 171 -18.00 -14.75 -9.99
CA THR A 171 -19.05 -15.06 -10.96
C THR A 171 -18.57 -15.87 -12.16
N GLY A 172 -17.27 -16.20 -12.24
CA GLY A 172 -16.68 -17.00 -13.32
C GLY A 172 -16.53 -16.27 -14.66
N VAL A 173 -16.63 -14.94 -14.68
CA VAL A 173 -16.37 -14.13 -15.90
C VAL A 173 -14.87 -14.03 -16.15
N VAL A 174 -14.08 -13.92 -15.09
CA VAL A 174 -12.61 -13.98 -15.13
C VAL A 174 -12.18 -15.33 -14.57
N GLY A 175 -11.32 -16.03 -15.31
CA GLY A 175 -10.78 -17.34 -14.92
C GLY A 175 -9.93 -17.26 -13.64
N PRO A 176 -9.91 -18.31 -12.80
CA PRO A 176 -9.18 -18.31 -11.54
C PRO A 176 -7.65 -18.26 -11.74
N ASP A 177 -7.14 -18.58 -12.92
CA ASP A 177 -5.74 -18.51 -13.31
C ASP A 177 -5.31 -17.10 -13.77
N PHE A 178 -6.25 -16.16 -13.93
CA PHE A 178 -5.95 -14.82 -14.44
C PHE A 178 -4.99 -14.06 -13.53
N GLN A 179 -3.98 -13.45 -14.15
CA GLN A 179 -3.00 -12.58 -13.49
C GLN A 179 -3.32 -11.13 -13.83
N ALA A 180 -3.53 -10.31 -12.80
CA ALA A 180 -3.81 -8.90 -12.93
C ALA A 180 -2.64 -8.07 -12.41
N ARG A 181 -2.24 -7.05 -13.16
CA ARG A 181 -1.26 -6.07 -12.68
C ARG A 181 -1.98 -4.86 -12.10
N THR A 182 -2.05 -4.80 -10.78
CA THR A 182 -2.65 -3.67 -10.05
C THR A 182 -1.63 -2.54 -9.94
N ARG A 183 -1.84 -1.44 -10.68
CA ARG A 183 -1.01 -0.23 -10.62
C ARG A 183 -1.59 0.76 -9.62
N ALA A 184 -0.72 1.32 -8.79
CA ALA A 184 -1.01 2.40 -7.88
C ALA A 184 -0.30 3.69 -8.33
N THR A 185 -0.97 4.83 -8.21
CA THR A 185 -0.39 6.15 -8.52
C THR A 185 -0.95 7.22 -7.58
N SER A 186 -0.10 8.10 -7.07
CA SER A 186 -0.53 9.26 -6.29
C SER A 186 0.50 10.37 -6.33
N VAL A 187 0.08 11.58 -5.97
CA VAL A 187 0.96 12.75 -5.89
C VAL A 187 1.06 13.20 -4.43
N THR A 188 2.27 13.41 -3.95
CA THR A 188 2.51 14.09 -2.67
C THR A 188 2.80 15.55 -2.97
N TYR A 189 2.03 16.44 -2.35
CA TYR A 189 2.26 17.88 -2.44
C TYR A 189 2.94 18.39 -1.18
N GLY A 190 3.90 19.30 -1.37
CA GLY A 190 4.66 19.92 -0.29
C GLY A 190 3.98 21.13 0.32
N THR A 191 4.78 22.16 0.60
CA THR A 191 4.36 23.36 1.31
C THR A 191 3.05 23.93 0.77
N GLN A 192 2.03 23.98 1.64
CA GLN A 192 0.67 24.48 1.32
C GLN A 192 0.01 23.84 0.09
N GLN A 193 0.42 22.62 -0.27
CA GLN A 193 0.01 21.94 -1.50
C GLN A 193 0.28 22.72 -2.80
N ALA A 194 1.27 23.62 -2.79
CA ALA A 194 1.61 24.50 -3.91
C ALA A 194 2.68 23.91 -4.84
N VAL A 195 3.46 22.96 -4.36
CA VAL A 195 4.52 22.26 -5.10
C VAL A 195 4.26 20.76 -5.09
N VAL A 196 4.63 20.10 -6.18
CA VAL A 196 4.69 18.63 -6.22
C VAL A 196 6.03 18.24 -5.61
N ASP A 197 5.99 17.52 -4.49
CA ASP A 197 7.20 16.99 -3.86
C ASP A 197 7.57 15.66 -4.50
N GLU A 198 6.59 14.76 -4.64
CA GLU A 198 6.82 13.39 -5.12
C GLU A 198 5.65 12.87 -5.97
N VAL A 199 5.97 12.05 -6.97
CA VAL A 199 5.00 11.26 -7.74
C VAL A 199 5.26 9.79 -7.49
N PHE A 200 4.33 9.13 -6.82
CA PHE A 200 4.38 7.70 -6.56
C PHE A 200 3.80 6.93 -7.74
N SER A 201 4.53 5.95 -8.26
CA SER A 201 4.01 4.94 -9.20
C SER A 201 4.62 3.58 -8.88
N ASP A 202 3.78 2.61 -8.58
CA ASP A 202 4.20 1.23 -8.28
C ASP A 202 3.12 0.27 -8.78
N ALA A 203 3.46 -1.00 -8.98
CA ALA A 203 2.52 -2.02 -9.42
C ALA A 203 2.85 -3.40 -8.86
N LEU A 204 1.81 -4.18 -8.58
CA LEU A 204 1.92 -5.57 -8.15
C LEU A 204 1.18 -6.46 -9.14
N THR A 205 1.85 -7.52 -9.59
CA THR A 205 1.21 -8.58 -10.38
C THR A 205 0.72 -9.64 -9.39
N MET A 206 -0.57 -9.97 -9.45
CA MET A 206 -1.21 -10.90 -8.54
C MET A 206 -2.28 -11.70 -9.27
N ASN A 207 -2.43 -12.96 -8.86
CA ASN A 207 -3.56 -13.76 -9.30
C ASN A 207 -4.87 -13.22 -8.72
N VAL A 208 -5.94 -13.28 -9.50
CA VAL A 208 -7.25 -12.75 -9.11
C VAL A 208 -7.86 -13.42 -7.89
N LEU A 209 -7.46 -14.66 -7.57
CA LEU A 209 -7.89 -15.33 -6.34
C LEU A 209 -7.43 -14.60 -5.08
N LEU A 210 -6.39 -13.76 -5.13
CA LEU A 210 -5.99 -12.93 -3.99
C LEU A 210 -6.96 -11.77 -3.74
N LEU A 211 -7.79 -11.42 -4.71
CA LEU A 211 -8.77 -10.32 -4.60
C LEU A 211 -10.07 -10.78 -3.93
N VAL A 212 -10.33 -12.10 -3.92
CA VAL A 212 -11.52 -12.69 -3.32
C VAL A 212 -11.40 -12.68 -1.79
N GLU A 213 -12.43 -12.17 -1.11
CA GLU A 213 -12.41 -11.89 0.34
C GLU A 213 -12.07 -13.12 1.20
N ASP A 214 -12.67 -14.27 0.91
CA ASP A 214 -12.52 -15.51 1.67
C ASP A 214 -11.37 -16.41 1.17
N SER A 215 -10.52 -15.90 0.28
CA SER A 215 -9.42 -16.67 -0.29
C SER A 215 -8.30 -16.91 0.73
N ALA A 216 -7.88 -18.18 0.87
CA ALA A 216 -6.72 -18.52 1.67
C ALA A 216 -5.41 -17.93 1.08
N LEU A 217 -5.33 -17.76 -0.25
CA LEU A 217 -4.18 -17.10 -0.90
C LEU A 217 -4.09 -15.62 -0.53
N ARG A 218 -5.24 -14.94 -0.42
CA ARG A 218 -5.31 -13.56 0.06
C ARG A 218 -4.72 -13.46 1.47
N ALA A 219 -5.19 -14.31 2.39
CA ALA A 219 -4.70 -14.32 3.77
C ALA A 219 -3.18 -14.58 3.83
N ALA A 220 -2.69 -15.58 3.08
CA ALA A 220 -1.27 -15.88 3.00
C ALA A 220 -0.44 -14.70 2.45
N ALA A 221 -0.92 -13.99 1.44
CA ALA A 221 -0.23 -12.83 0.86
C ALA A 221 -0.16 -11.63 1.82
N VAL A 222 -1.26 -11.32 2.51
CA VAL A 222 -1.30 -10.26 3.52
C VAL A 222 -0.38 -10.61 4.70
N ASP A 223 -0.46 -11.84 5.18
CA ASP A 223 0.37 -12.32 6.28
C ASP A 223 1.86 -12.34 5.90
N ALA A 224 2.21 -12.73 4.67
CA ALA A 224 3.57 -12.71 4.18
C ALA A 224 4.18 -11.30 4.18
N ALA A 225 3.40 -10.27 3.81
CA ALA A 225 3.84 -8.88 3.93
C ALA A 225 4.06 -8.50 5.42
N GLY A 226 3.18 -8.95 6.30
CA GLY A 226 3.30 -8.78 7.75
C GLY A 226 4.50 -9.51 8.38
N ASP A 227 4.84 -10.69 7.88
CA ASP A 227 6.01 -11.48 8.28
C ASP A 227 7.31 -10.72 7.97
N ALA A 228 7.38 -10.10 6.78
CA ALA A 228 8.50 -9.26 6.37
C ALA A 228 8.63 -8.00 7.25
N GLU A 229 7.54 -7.26 7.46
CA GLU A 229 7.51 -6.09 8.35
C GLU A 229 7.94 -6.45 9.79
N SER A 230 7.53 -7.63 10.28
CA SER A 230 7.91 -8.13 11.60
C SER A 230 9.40 -8.48 11.68
N ALA A 231 9.95 -9.15 10.67
CA ALA A 231 11.37 -9.48 10.59
C ALA A 231 12.24 -8.22 10.50
N VAL A 232 11.84 -7.23 9.68
CA VAL A 232 12.55 -5.94 9.58
C VAL A 232 12.49 -5.17 10.89
N ARG A 233 11.37 -5.20 11.61
CA ARG A 233 11.27 -4.62 12.96
C ARG A 233 12.26 -5.24 13.94
N VAL A 234 12.52 -6.54 13.85
CA VAL A 234 13.54 -7.22 14.66
C VAL A 234 14.94 -6.78 14.26
N LEU A 235 15.22 -6.61 12.96
CA LEU A 235 16.50 -6.08 12.46
C LEU A 235 16.75 -4.62 12.92
N ARG A 236 15.73 -3.76 12.89
CA ARG A 236 15.80 -2.40 13.44
C ARG A 236 16.24 -2.40 14.91
N ARG A 237 15.63 -3.28 15.72
CA ARG A 237 16.00 -3.44 17.14
C ARG A 237 17.43 -3.93 17.32
N LEU A 238 17.94 -4.78 16.41
CA LEU A 238 19.35 -5.16 16.43
C LEU A 238 20.23 -3.94 16.22
N ALA A 239 19.94 -3.10 15.22
CA ALA A 239 20.68 -1.86 14.96
C ALA A 239 20.74 -0.97 16.22
N ASP A 240 19.58 -0.69 16.83
CA ASP A 240 19.47 0.11 18.05
C ASP A 240 20.33 -0.46 19.20
N ASN A 241 20.29 -1.78 19.38
CA ASN A 241 21.03 -2.45 20.44
C ASN A 241 22.54 -2.41 20.22
N LEU A 242 23.01 -2.49 18.97
CA LEU A 242 24.43 -2.36 18.63
C LEU A 242 24.93 -0.94 18.88
N VAL A 243 24.14 0.08 18.55
CA VAL A 243 24.44 1.49 18.83
C VAL A 243 24.55 1.75 20.35
N ARG A 244 23.62 1.18 21.13
CA ARG A 244 23.66 1.22 22.61
C ARG A 244 24.90 0.51 23.15
N ALA A 245 25.22 -0.67 22.63
CA ALA A 245 26.39 -1.43 23.04
C ALA A 245 27.70 -0.66 22.77
N ALA A 246 27.77 0.09 21.66
CA ALA A 246 28.91 0.96 21.35
C ALA A 246 29.03 2.19 22.27
N GLY A 247 28.02 2.48 23.10
CA GLY A 247 28.02 3.58 24.06
C GLY A 247 27.39 4.87 23.56
N SER A 248 26.72 4.85 22.40
CA SER A 248 25.88 5.98 21.99
C SER A 248 24.58 5.98 22.80
N ARG A 249 24.23 7.14 23.35
CA ARG A 249 22.92 7.37 23.97
C ARG A 249 21.88 7.82 22.96
N ASP A 250 22.31 8.15 21.74
CA ASP A 250 21.46 8.59 20.66
C ASP A 250 20.96 7.36 19.90
N ILE A 251 19.68 7.05 20.09
CA ILE A 251 18.96 5.97 19.39
C ILE A 251 18.51 6.47 18.00
N ASP A 252 18.67 7.77 17.70
CA ASP A 252 18.29 8.40 16.44
C ASP A 252 19.47 8.50 15.46
N SER A 253 20.46 7.62 15.59
CA SER A 253 21.64 7.56 14.70
C SER A 253 21.32 7.26 13.23
N GLY A 254 20.05 6.99 12.90
CA GLY A 254 19.58 6.55 11.60
C GLY A 254 19.97 5.10 11.25
N ASP A 255 20.71 4.38 12.10
CA ASP A 255 21.16 3.00 11.81
C ASP A 255 19.99 2.03 11.65
N ALA A 256 18.95 2.17 12.48
CA ALA A 256 17.75 1.36 12.34
C ALA A 256 17.02 1.61 11.02
N GLU A 257 16.95 2.86 10.55
CA GLU A 257 16.29 3.18 9.28
C GLU A 257 17.12 2.67 8.10
N ARG A 258 18.44 2.87 8.11
CA ARG A 258 19.36 2.28 7.12
C ARG A 258 19.26 0.75 7.07
N ALA A 259 19.14 0.09 8.22
CA ALA A 259 18.96 -1.36 8.28
C ALA A 259 17.61 -1.78 7.70
N ALA A 260 16.55 -1.02 7.95
CA ALA A 260 15.22 -1.26 7.39
C ALA A 260 15.20 -1.09 5.87
N GLU A 261 15.76 0.02 5.36
CA GLU A 261 15.89 0.30 3.93
C GLU A 261 16.64 -0.83 3.20
N ARG A 262 17.80 -1.25 3.71
CA ARG A 262 18.57 -2.36 3.13
C ARG A 262 17.78 -3.67 3.12
N ALA A 263 17.03 -3.95 4.18
CA ALA A 263 16.20 -5.15 4.24
C ALA A 263 15.03 -5.08 3.26
N TYR A 264 14.31 -3.96 3.19
CA TYR A 264 13.22 -3.80 2.23
C TYR A 264 13.71 -3.85 0.79
N ALA A 265 14.85 -3.22 0.46
CA ALA A 265 15.44 -3.30 -0.87
C ALA A 265 15.78 -4.75 -1.27
N LEU A 266 16.27 -5.56 -0.33
CA LEU A 266 16.57 -6.97 -0.56
C LEU A 266 15.29 -7.82 -0.73
N LEU A 267 14.25 -7.52 0.04
CA LEU A 267 12.99 -8.27 0.06
C LEU A 267 12.03 -7.87 -1.06
N ASP A 268 12.13 -6.65 -1.61
CA ASP A 268 11.14 -6.09 -2.55
C ASP A 268 10.94 -6.98 -3.79
N ARG A 269 12.02 -7.24 -4.53
CA ARG A 269 11.95 -8.13 -5.70
C ARG A 269 11.50 -9.55 -5.32
N ALA A 270 12.01 -10.08 -4.21
CA ALA A 270 11.66 -11.43 -3.76
C ALA A 270 10.16 -11.54 -3.44
N PHE A 271 9.57 -10.53 -2.81
CA PHE A 271 8.13 -10.50 -2.51
C PHE A 271 7.32 -10.41 -3.80
N ARG A 272 7.69 -9.52 -4.72
CA ARG A 272 6.98 -9.36 -6.01
C ARG A 272 7.01 -10.64 -6.84
N ASP A 273 8.18 -11.27 -6.95
CA ASP A 273 8.36 -12.52 -7.68
C ASP A 273 7.57 -13.66 -7.01
N TRP A 274 7.51 -13.69 -5.67
CA TRP A 274 6.71 -14.67 -4.93
C TRP A 274 5.21 -14.45 -5.13
N LEU A 275 4.72 -13.22 -4.96
CA LEU A 275 3.32 -12.84 -5.12
C LEU A 275 2.78 -13.17 -6.52
N ALA A 276 3.57 -12.88 -7.56
CA ALA A 276 3.20 -13.12 -8.95
C ALA A 276 3.13 -14.60 -9.34
N ARG A 277 3.74 -15.50 -8.54
CA ARG A 277 3.67 -16.96 -8.77
C ARG A 277 2.51 -17.64 -8.07
N LEU A 278 1.86 -16.97 -7.11
CA LEU A 278 0.69 -17.53 -6.45
C LEU A 278 -0.44 -17.71 -7.48
N GLY A 279 -1.16 -18.83 -7.37
CA GLY A 279 -2.23 -19.19 -8.29
C GLY A 279 -3.07 -20.36 -7.78
N PRO A 280 -3.98 -20.90 -8.60
CA PRO A 280 -4.94 -21.93 -8.20
C PRO A 280 -4.31 -23.19 -7.58
N ASP A 281 -3.13 -23.59 -8.06
CA ASP A 281 -2.43 -24.80 -7.60
C ASP A 281 -1.52 -24.56 -6.39
N SER A 282 -1.45 -23.31 -5.90
CA SER A 282 -0.61 -22.96 -4.75
C SER A 282 -1.25 -23.43 -3.45
N ASP A 283 -0.48 -24.14 -2.62
CA ASP A 283 -0.84 -24.37 -1.21
C ASP A 283 -0.47 -23.11 -0.40
N PRO A 284 -1.45 -22.34 0.13
CA PRO A 284 -1.19 -21.09 0.84
C PRO A 284 -0.27 -21.25 2.06
N VAL A 285 -0.36 -22.38 2.77
CA VAL A 285 0.43 -22.65 3.97
C VAL A 285 1.88 -22.96 3.59
N ALA A 286 2.06 -23.83 2.59
CA ALA A 286 3.40 -24.17 2.08
C ALA A 286 4.10 -22.95 1.46
N GLU A 287 3.36 -22.12 0.71
CA GLU A 287 3.87 -20.88 0.11
C GLU A 287 4.30 -19.88 1.17
N ARG A 288 3.48 -19.65 2.21
CA ARG A 288 3.85 -18.77 3.32
C ARG A 288 5.07 -19.31 4.08
N ALA A 289 5.17 -20.61 4.31
CA ALA A 289 6.35 -21.20 4.94
C ALA A 289 7.62 -20.99 4.08
N SER A 290 7.51 -21.14 2.76
CA SER A 290 8.59 -20.87 1.80
C SER A 290 9.04 -19.42 1.84
N TRP A 291 8.09 -18.50 1.86
CA TRP A 291 8.34 -17.08 2.05
C TRP A 291 9.08 -16.80 3.36
N GLN A 292 8.60 -17.29 4.51
CA GLN A 292 9.26 -17.07 5.80
C GLN A 292 10.70 -17.58 5.82
N ARG A 293 10.99 -18.72 5.18
CA ARG A 293 12.39 -19.21 5.04
C ARG A 293 13.26 -18.26 4.23
N LEU A 294 12.73 -17.68 3.15
CA LEU A 294 13.43 -16.68 2.36
C LEU A 294 13.73 -15.43 3.20
N VAL A 295 12.71 -14.87 3.87
CA VAL A 295 12.87 -13.70 4.74
C VAL A 295 13.88 -13.97 5.85
N ARG A 296 13.78 -15.13 6.53
CA ARG A 296 14.69 -15.52 7.61
C ARG A 296 16.14 -15.55 7.11
N ARG A 297 16.42 -16.18 5.97
CA ARG A 297 17.78 -16.22 5.39
C ARG A 297 18.30 -14.82 5.06
N ALA A 298 17.48 -14.00 4.40
CA ALA A 298 17.84 -12.65 3.99
C ALA A 298 18.15 -11.75 5.21
N VAL A 299 17.25 -11.70 6.18
CA VAL A 299 17.36 -10.84 7.37
C VAL A 299 18.45 -11.34 8.32
N LYS A 300 18.59 -12.67 8.50
CA LYS A 300 19.68 -13.25 9.31
C LYS A 300 21.05 -12.85 8.77
N ARG A 301 21.25 -12.90 7.46
CA ARG A 301 22.51 -12.49 6.82
C ARG A 301 22.83 -11.03 7.14
N LEU A 302 21.89 -10.11 6.93
CA LEU A 302 22.06 -8.70 7.26
C LEU A 302 22.39 -8.47 8.74
N GLY A 303 21.69 -9.18 9.64
CA GLY A 303 21.97 -9.09 11.07
C GLY A 303 23.37 -9.56 11.43
N SER A 304 23.85 -10.66 10.85
CA SER A 304 25.22 -11.16 11.06
C SER A 304 26.28 -10.18 10.54
N GLU A 305 26.05 -9.55 9.39
CA GLU A 305 26.94 -8.51 8.85
C GLU A 305 27.01 -7.30 9.79
N MET A 306 25.88 -6.85 10.34
CA MET A 306 25.84 -5.74 11.30
C MET A 306 26.58 -6.05 12.59
N VAL A 307 26.41 -7.25 13.14
CA VAL A 307 27.11 -7.69 14.35
C VAL A 307 28.63 -7.74 14.12
N ALA A 308 29.06 -8.26 12.97
CA ALA A 308 30.48 -8.30 12.61
C ALA A 308 31.08 -6.88 12.46
N ALA A 309 30.28 -5.91 12.00
CA ALA A 309 30.71 -4.53 11.81
C ALA A 309 30.65 -3.66 13.08
N ALA A 310 30.09 -4.15 14.20
CA ALA A 310 29.82 -3.33 15.40
C ALA A 310 31.07 -2.85 16.16
N GLY A 311 32.22 -3.46 15.89
CA GLY A 311 33.52 -3.05 16.45
C GLY A 311 33.75 -3.41 17.93
N PRO A 312 34.96 -3.16 18.46
CA PRO A 312 35.38 -3.62 19.80
C PRO A 312 34.58 -3.00 20.96
N ALA A 313 34.10 -1.77 20.81
CA ALA A 313 33.31 -1.10 21.85
C ALA A 313 31.97 -1.80 22.09
N ALA A 314 31.26 -2.16 21.01
CA ALA A 314 30.03 -2.93 21.09
C ALA A 314 30.26 -4.36 21.59
N TRP A 315 31.43 -4.94 21.30
CA TRP A 315 31.82 -6.25 21.82
C TRP A 315 31.98 -6.24 23.35
N ALA A 316 32.75 -5.28 23.89
CA ALA A 316 32.89 -5.12 25.34
C ALA A 316 31.53 -4.86 26.00
N GLY A 317 30.71 -4.04 25.35
CA GLY A 317 29.38 -3.71 25.80
C GLY A 317 29.35 -2.82 27.04
N ARG A 318 28.16 -2.40 27.44
CA ARG A 318 27.96 -1.47 28.56
C ARG A 318 26.64 -1.75 29.30
N PRO A 319 26.56 -1.47 30.60
CA PRO A 319 25.30 -1.51 31.32
C PRO A 319 24.38 -0.40 30.81
N GLY A 320 23.08 -0.71 30.71
CA GLY A 320 22.02 0.23 30.38
C GLY A 320 20.69 -0.32 30.87
N VAL A 321 19.60 0.39 30.54
CA VAL A 321 18.26 0.01 30.96
C VAL A 321 17.44 -0.37 29.73
N ASP A 322 16.73 -1.50 29.78
CA ASP A 322 15.82 -1.90 28.72
C ASP A 322 14.50 -1.09 28.75
N ARG A 323 13.61 -1.34 27.79
CA ARG A 323 12.30 -0.65 27.75
C ARG A 323 11.39 -0.98 28.94
N ALA A 324 11.68 -2.04 29.69
CA ALA A 324 10.93 -2.46 30.87
C ALA A 324 11.55 -1.96 32.18
N GLY A 325 12.58 -1.10 32.12
CA GLY A 325 13.23 -0.54 33.31
C GLY A 325 14.22 -1.50 33.97
N ARG A 326 14.61 -2.59 33.32
CA ARG A 326 15.55 -3.57 33.87
C ARG A 326 16.98 -3.23 33.48
N ASP A 327 17.90 -3.43 34.42
CA ASP A 327 19.33 -3.33 34.16
C ASP A 327 19.78 -4.47 33.25
N VAL A 328 20.40 -4.10 32.13
CA VAL A 328 20.84 -5.03 31.10
C VAL A 328 22.22 -4.62 30.58
N HIS A 329 23.10 -5.60 30.40
CA HIS A 329 24.37 -5.40 29.71
C HIS A 329 24.15 -5.48 28.19
N PHE A 330 24.31 -4.36 27.50
CA PHE A 330 24.23 -4.31 26.04
C PHE A 330 25.60 -4.62 25.45
N SER A 331 25.75 -5.82 24.87
CA SER A 331 26.89 -6.23 24.05
C SER A 331 26.43 -6.71 22.67
N SER A 332 27.35 -6.80 21.71
CA SER A 332 27.04 -7.32 20.37
C SER A 332 26.57 -8.78 20.42
N SER A 333 27.16 -9.62 21.30
CA SER A 333 26.74 -11.01 21.51
C SER A 333 25.31 -11.11 22.09
N GLN A 334 24.97 -10.26 23.06
CA GLN A 334 23.64 -10.22 23.65
C GLN A 334 22.59 -9.71 22.66
N ALA A 335 22.94 -8.67 21.90
CA ALA A 335 22.10 -8.12 20.85
C ALA A 335 21.82 -9.15 19.75
N GLU A 336 22.84 -9.91 19.34
CA GLU A 336 22.70 -11.01 18.39
C GLU A 336 21.79 -12.13 18.92
N ALA A 337 21.93 -12.51 20.19
CA ALA A 337 21.09 -13.55 20.80
C ALA A 337 19.60 -13.15 20.80
N TRP A 338 19.28 -11.91 21.21
CA TRP A 338 17.91 -11.40 21.15
C TRP A 338 17.39 -11.27 19.72
N PHE A 339 18.24 -10.86 18.78
CA PHE A 339 17.89 -10.80 17.36
C PHE A 339 17.51 -12.18 16.83
N ARG A 340 18.32 -13.21 17.08
CA ARG A 340 18.05 -14.59 16.65
C ARG A 340 16.73 -15.12 17.23
N LEU A 341 16.49 -14.90 18.53
CA LEU A 341 15.24 -15.29 19.20
C LEU A 341 14.04 -14.52 18.64
N GLY A 342 14.18 -13.20 18.47
CA GLY A 342 13.14 -12.35 17.91
C GLY A 342 12.79 -12.73 16.47
N LEU A 343 13.78 -13.10 15.66
CA LEU A 343 13.58 -13.50 14.28
C LEU A 343 12.89 -14.86 14.19
N ALA A 344 13.24 -15.82 15.05
CA ALA A 344 12.53 -17.10 15.13
C ALA A 344 11.07 -16.91 15.56
N LYS A 345 10.80 -16.02 16.52
CA LYS A 345 9.43 -15.68 16.92
C LYS A 345 8.64 -14.96 15.83
N ALA A 346 9.29 -14.11 15.04
CA ALA A 346 8.65 -13.38 13.95
C ALA A 346 8.34 -14.27 12.73
N LEU A 347 9.07 -15.38 12.56
CA LEU A 347 9.00 -16.28 11.41
C LEU A 347 8.88 -17.75 11.86
N PRO A 348 7.78 -18.14 12.52
CA PRO A 348 7.63 -19.45 13.16
C PRO A 348 7.63 -20.63 12.17
N MET A 349 7.01 -20.47 10.99
CA MET A 349 6.91 -21.53 9.97
C MET A 349 8.26 -21.85 9.33
N ALA A 350 9.23 -20.94 9.44
CA ALA A 350 10.60 -21.20 9.01
C ALA A 350 11.37 -22.11 9.99
N ALA A 351 10.89 -22.30 11.22
CA ALA A 351 11.52 -23.13 12.24
C ALA A 351 10.89 -24.53 12.35
N GLU A 352 9.57 -24.64 12.19
CA GLU A 352 8.83 -25.91 12.31
C GLU A 352 9.29 -26.99 11.31
N LEU A 353 9.54 -26.60 10.05
CA LEU A 353 10.03 -27.52 9.01
C LEU A 353 11.50 -27.93 9.19
N GLU A 354 12.33 -27.12 9.87
CA GLU A 354 13.69 -27.54 10.22
C GLU A 354 13.67 -28.66 11.27
N HIS A 355 12.72 -28.60 12.21
CA HIS A 355 12.53 -29.62 13.24
C HIS A 355 12.00 -30.94 12.64
N GLN A 356 10.99 -30.86 11.77
CA GLN A 356 10.44 -32.04 11.06
C GLN A 356 11.50 -32.74 10.19
N ARG A 357 12.35 -31.99 9.47
CA ARG A 357 13.45 -32.59 8.68
C ARG A 357 14.58 -33.17 9.54
N GLN A 358 14.74 -32.72 10.78
CA GLN A 358 15.70 -33.31 11.73
C GLN A 358 15.15 -34.59 12.37
N GLU A 359 13.84 -34.67 12.61
CA GLU A 359 13.16 -35.87 13.09
C GLU A 359 13.07 -36.97 12.01
N GLU A 360 12.86 -36.61 10.74
CA GLU A 360 12.87 -37.58 9.63
C GLU A 360 14.27 -38.11 9.27
N ALA A 361 15.33 -37.41 9.68
CA ALA A 361 16.72 -37.77 9.41
C ALA A 361 17.41 -38.50 10.59
N ALA A 362 16.74 -38.62 11.73
CA ALA A 362 17.18 -39.35 12.92
C ALA A 362 16.50 -40.73 12.98
#